data_AF-A0A1H3IBK7-F1
#
_entry.id   AF-A0A1H3IBK7-F1
#
_cell.length_a   1.000
_cell.length_b   1.000
_cell.length_c   1.000
_cell.angle_alpha   90.00
_cell.angle_beta   90.00
_cell.angle_gamma   90.00
#
_symmetry.space_group_name_H-M   'P 1'
#
loop_
_entity.id
_entity.type
_entity.pdbx_description
1 polymer ?
#
loop_
_entity_poly.entity_id
_entity_poly.type
_entity_poly.pdbx_seq_one_letter_code
_entity_poly.pdbx_strand_id
1 'polypeptide(L)'
;MSAVTRALKTEIAKLEKRLERLKAIIDAAPISRIFEIGRESAQIIEKHRDDYATIAKLLEPLKKEEKRMYALAKKQEKISEMIDDQIDLEFEIRELKDRLFWEEK
;
A
#
# COMPACT_ATOMS: atom_id res chain seq x y z
N MET A 1 30.30 18.76 -3.10
CA MET A 1 29.23 18.04 -2.36
C MET A 1 29.88 17.31 -1.20
N SER A 2 29.60 17.72 0.04
CA SER A 2 30.28 17.15 1.22
C SER A 2 29.78 15.73 1.50
N ALA A 3 30.54 14.96 2.28
CA ALA A 3 30.10 13.64 2.73
C ALA A 3 28.77 13.71 3.52
N VAL A 4 28.56 14.81 4.25
CA VAL A 4 27.34 15.11 5.01
C VAL A 4 26.15 15.31 4.07
N THR A 5 26.29 16.12 3.02
CA THR A 5 25.22 16.35 2.03
C THR A 5 24.77 15.04 1.36
N ARG A 6 25.74 14.15 1.03
CA ARG A 6 25.44 12.84 0.43
C ARG A 6 24.73 11.91 1.40
N ALA A 7 25.14 11.89 2.66
CA ALA A 7 24.50 11.10 3.71
C ALA A 7 23.04 11.54 3.92
N LEU A 8 22.80 12.85 4.04
CA LEU A 8 21.44 13.41 4.20
C LEU A 8 20.53 13.04 3.03
N LYS A 9 20.97 13.24 1.78
CA LYS A 9 20.18 12.86 0.59
C LYS A 9 19.84 11.37 0.56
N THR A 10 20.79 10.53 0.97
CA THR A 10 20.59 9.08 1.01
C THR A 10 19.54 8.71 2.05
N GLU A 11 19.59 9.32 3.22
CA GLU A 11 18.64 9.01 4.30
C GLU A 11 17.24 9.53 3.99
N ILE A 12 17.12 10.77 3.49
CA ILE A 12 15.84 11.33 3.00
C ILE A 12 15.20 10.36 1.99
N ALA A 13 15.95 9.88 1.01
CA ALA A 13 15.42 8.97 0.00
C ALA A 13 14.96 7.61 0.57
N LYS A 14 15.57 7.13 1.67
CA LYS A 14 15.10 5.93 2.36
C LYS A 14 13.79 6.18 3.11
N LEU A 15 13.71 7.29 3.84
CA LEU A 15 12.51 7.66 4.60
C LEU A 15 11.34 7.94 3.65
N GLU A 16 11.57 8.62 2.54
CA GLU A 16 10.55 8.85 1.50
C GLU A 16 10.01 7.53 0.93
N LYS A 17 10.88 6.55 0.64
CA LYS A 17 10.45 5.21 0.20
C LYS A 17 9.64 4.47 1.26
N ARG A 18 9.99 4.63 2.54
CA ARG A 18 9.23 4.03 3.65
C ARG A 18 7.86 4.70 3.77
N LEU A 19 7.82 6.03 3.71
CA LEU A 19 6.60 6.83 3.75
C LEU A 19 5.65 6.46 2.60
N GLU A 20 6.17 6.35 1.37
CA GLU A 20 5.38 5.96 0.20
C GLU A 20 4.71 4.58 0.37
N ARG A 21 5.47 3.60 0.87
CA ARG A 21 4.92 2.26 1.15
C ARG A 21 3.83 2.28 2.21
N LEU A 22 4.00 3.12 3.22
CA LEU A 22 3.05 3.22 4.32
C LEU A 22 1.76 3.93 3.86
N LYS A 23 1.88 5.03 3.11
CA LYS A 23 0.75 5.71 2.46
C LYS A 23 -0.03 4.76 1.55
N ALA A 24 0.67 3.96 0.74
CA ALA A 24 0.02 2.98 -0.14
C ALA A 24 -0.81 1.92 0.63
N ILE A 25 -0.46 1.61 1.89
CA ILE A 25 -1.25 0.71 2.74
C ILE A 25 -2.41 1.46 3.38
N ILE A 26 -2.20 2.68 3.86
CA ILE A 26 -3.25 3.51 4.48
C ILE A 26 -4.36 3.84 3.48
N ASP A 27 -3.97 4.28 2.28
CA ASP A 27 -4.90 4.74 1.23
C ASP A 27 -5.60 3.59 0.51
N ALA A 28 -5.20 2.33 0.77
CA ALA A 28 -5.86 1.18 0.18
C ALA A 28 -7.31 1.04 0.68
N ALA A 29 -8.20 0.59 -0.19
CA ALA A 29 -9.60 0.27 0.15
C ALA A 29 -9.89 -1.24 0.02
N PRO A 30 -9.19 -2.12 0.78
CA PRO A 30 -9.28 -3.56 0.57
C PRO A 30 -10.68 -4.13 0.81
N ILE A 31 -11.42 -3.59 1.79
CA ILE A 31 -12.80 -4.04 2.10
C ILE A 31 -13.74 -3.80 0.92
N SER A 32 -13.71 -2.60 0.34
CA SER A 32 -14.50 -2.25 -0.83
C SER A 32 -14.21 -3.19 -1.99
N ARG A 33 -12.92 -3.48 -2.25
CA ARG A 33 -12.50 -4.39 -3.32
C ARG A 33 -12.97 -5.83 -3.06
N ILE A 34 -12.96 -6.31 -1.82
CA ILE A 34 -13.51 -7.63 -1.46
C ILE A 34 -14.99 -7.73 -1.84
N PHE A 35 -15.80 -6.71 -1.55
CA PHE A 35 -17.22 -6.70 -1.94
C PHE A 35 -17.44 -6.65 -3.45
N GLU A 36 -16.56 -5.98 -4.20
CA GLU A 36 -16.58 -6.00 -5.67
C GLU A 36 -16.25 -7.39 -6.22
N ILE A 37 -15.21 -8.05 -5.69
CA ILE A 37 -14.85 -9.41 -6.07
C ILE A 37 -16.02 -10.37 -5.83
N GLY A 38 -16.76 -10.22 -4.72
CA GLY A 38 -17.97 -11.00 -4.46
C GLY A 38 -19.05 -10.80 -5.53
N ARG A 39 -19.25 -9.55 -5.97
CA ARG A 39 -20.20 -9.22 -7.05
C ARG A 39 -19.76 -9.79 -8.41
N GLU A 40 -18.48 -9.64 -8.76
CA GLU A 40 -17.90 -10.20 -9.99
C GLU A 40 -18.01 -11.73 -10.01
N SER A 41 -17.74 -12.38 -8.87
CA SER A 41 -17.83 -13.83 -8.73
C SER A 41 -19.26 -14.33 -8.93
N ALA A 42 -20.26 -13.63 -8.36
CA ALA A 42 -21.66 -13.96 -8.55
C ALA A 42 -22.09 -13.86 -10.03
N GLN A 43 -21.64 -12.81 -10.73
CA GLN A 43 -21.90 -12.63 -12.16
C GLN A 43 -21.28 -13.73 -13.02
N ILE A 44 -20.06 -14.17 -12.69
CA ILE A 44 -19.40 -15.29 -13.40
C ILE A 44 -20.20 -16.58 -13.23
N ILE A 45 -20.62 -16.88 -12.00
CA ILE A 45 -21.42 -18.09 -11.70
C ILE A 45 -22.76 -18.05 -12.43
N GLU A 46 -23.43 -16.90 -12.45
CA GLU A 46 -24.71 -16.75 -13.16
C GLU A 46 -24.56 -16.94 -14.67
N LYS A 47 -23.54 -16.32 -15.27
CA LYS A 47 -23.30 -16.36 -16.71
C LYS A 47 -22.87 -17.73 -17.24
N HIS A 48 -22.18 -18.52 -16.40
CA HIS A 48 -21.60 -19.80 -16.79
C HIS A 48 -22.16 -20.98 -15.98
N ARG A 49 -23.40 -20.87 -15.48
CA ARG A 49 -24.03 -21.73 -14.46
C ARG A 49 -23.78 -23.24 -14.60
N ASP A 50 -23.70 -23.76 -15.82
CA ASP A 50 -23.53 -25.20 -16.10
C ASP A 50 -22.11 -25.56 -16.60
N ASP A 51 -21.23 -24.58 -16.79
CA ASP A 51 -19.82 -24.76 -17.17
C ASP A 51 -18.89 -24.51 -15.99
N TYR A 52 -18.82 -25.50 -15.10
CA TYR A 52 -17.99 -25.46 -13.90
C TYR A 52 -16.50 -25.32 -14.18
N ALA A 53 -16.03 -25.85 -15.32
CA ALA A 53 -14.62 -25.74 -15.71
C ALA A 53 -14.25 -24.29 -16.03
N THR A 54 -15.11 -23.60 -16.79
CA THR A 54 -14.93 -22.17 -17.08
C THR A 54 -15.10 -21.31 -15.83
N ILE A 55 -16.10 -21.59 -14.98
CA ILE A 55 -16.28 -20.87 -13.71
C ILE A 55 -15.00 -20.96 -12.87
N ALA A 56 -14.47 -22.18 -12.66
CA ALA A 56 -13.27 -22.37 -11.84
C ALA A 56 -12.07 -21.57 -12.39
N LYS A 57 -11.88 -21.59 -13.71
CA LYS A 57 -10.79 -20.85 -14.36
C LYS A 57 -10.93 -19.33 -14.21
N LEU A 58 -12.15 -18.80 -14.29
CA LEU A 58 -12.42 -17.36 -14.18
C LEU A 58 -12.39 -16.86 -12.73
N LEU A 59 -12.78 -17.69 -11.75
CA LEU A 59 -12.74 -17.34 -10.34
C LEU A 59 -11.34 -17.43 -9.71
N GLU A 60 -10.46 -18.28 -10.24
CA GLU A 60 -9.10 -18.47 -9.73
C GLU A 60 -8.29 -17.16 -9.57
N PRO A 61 -8.24 -16.22 -10.55
CA PRO A 61 -7.57 -14.94 -10.35
C PRO A 61 -8.25 -14.07 -9.29
N LEU A 62 -9.58 -14.05 -9.23
CA LEU A 62 -10.35 -13.28 -8.25
C LEU A 62 -10.08 -13.76 -6.82
N LYS A 63 -10.00 -15.08 -6.62
CA LYS A 63 -9.64 -15.69 -5.33
C LYS A 63 -8.23 -15.29 -4.87
N LYS A 64 -7.28 -15.22 -5.80
CA LYS A 64 -5.91 -14.76 -5.49
C LYS A 64 -5.89 -13.30 -5.10
N GLU A 65 -6.67 -12.47 -5.77
CA GLU A 65 -6.82 -11.06 -5.45
C GLU A 65 -7.49 -10.87 -4.09
N GLU A 66 -8.60 -11.55 -3.83
CA GLU A 66 -9.34 -11.51 -2.56
C GLU A 66 -8.43 -11.83 -1.37
N LYS A 67 -7.60 -12.89 -1.49
CA LYS A 67 -6.62 -13.24 -0.46
C LYS A 67 -5.62 -12.11 -0.19
N ARG A 68 -5.18 -11.37 -1.22
CA ARG A 68 -4.28 -10.22 -1.07
C ARG A 68 -5.01 -9.06 -0.38
N MET A 69 -6.27 -8.80 -0.74
CA MET A 69 -7.07 -7.75 -0.11
C MET A 69 -7.33 -8.04 1.37
N TYR A 70 -7.64 -9.28 1.74
CA TYR A 70 -7.73 -9.67 3.15
C TYR A 70 -6.42 -9.48 3.91
N ALA A 71 -5.28 -9.80 3.29
CA ALA A 71 -3.98 -9.55 3.90
C ALA A 71 -3.70 -8.05 4.09
N LEU A 72 -4.15 -7.18 3.18
CA LEU A 72 -4.07 -5.73 3.33
C LEU A 72 -5.02 -5.22 4.41
N ALA A 73 -6.28 -5.68 4.43
CA ALA A 73 -7.24 -5.34 5.46
C ALA A 73 -6.73 -5.70 6.86
N LYS A 74 -6.10 -6.87 7.00
CA LYS A 74 -5.45 -7.27 8.26
C LYS A 74 -4.31 -6.34 8.67
N LYS A 75 -3.53 -5.82 7.71
CA LYS A 75 -2.51 -4.80 8.02
C LYS A 75 -3.15 -3.50 8.50
N GLN A 76 -4.28 -3.11 7.93
CA GLN A 76 -5.05 -1.92 8.33
C GLN A 76 -5.76 -2.07 9.68
N GLU A 77 -5.75 -3.23 10.34
CA GLU A 77 -6.22 -3.34 11.74
C GLU A 77 -5.42 -2.42 12.68
N LYS A 78 -4.17 -2.12 12.33
CA LYS A 78 -3.27 -1.21 13.04
C LYS A 78 -3.14 0.15 12.35
N ILE A 79 -4.17 0.59 11.61
CA ILE A 79 -4.09 1.82 10.80
C ILE A 79 -3.77 3.06 11.63
N SER A 80 -4.21 3.15 12.89
CA SER A 80 -3.88 4.26 13.78
C SER A 80 -2.37 4.34 14.04
N GLU A 81 -1.73 3.22 14.37
CA GLU A 81 -0.27 3.14 14.56
C GLU A 81 0.47 3.53 13.27
N MET A 82 -0.06 3.13 12.10
CA MET A 82 0.53 3.52 10.82
C MET A 82 0.40 5.01 10.55
N ILE A 83 -0.73 5.64 10.90
CA ILE A 83 -0.92 7.08 10.74
C ILE A 83 0.07 7.84 11.62
N ASP A 84 0.27 7.40 12.87
CA ASP A 84 1.27 8.00 13.77
C ASP A 84 2.69 7.88 13.16
N ASP A 85 3.06 6.68 12.70
CA ASP A 85 4.32 6.44 11.97
C ASP A 85 4.46 7.32 10.71
N GLN A 86 3.36 7.58 9.98
CA GLN A 86 3.35 8.44 8.80
C GLN A 86 3.74 9.87 9.19
N ILE A 87 3.11 10.38 10.24
CA ILE A 87 3.31 11.74 10.73
C ILE A 87 4.77 11.90 11.19
N ASP A 88 5.28 10.96 11.97
CA ASP A 88 6.67 10.99 12.46
C ASP A 88 7.68 10.99 11.30
N LEU A 89 7.47 10.15 10.28
CA LEU A 89 8.32 10.13 9.09
C LEU A 89 8.26 11.44 8.31
N GLU A 90 7.09 12.07 8.19
CA GLU A 90 6.94 13.37 7.53
C GLU A 90 7.69 14.47 8.28
N PHE A 91 7.66 14.47 9.61
CA PHE A 91 8.46 15.38 10.44
C PHE A 91 9.96 15.15 10.26
N GLU A 92 10.43 13.91 10.35
CA GLU A 92 11.86 13.57 10.20
C GLU A 92 12.39 13.96 8.82
N ILE A 93 11.64 13.67 7.74
CA ILE A 93 12.00 14.06 6.38
C ILE A 93 12.12 15.58 6.27
N ARG A 94 11.19 16.33 6.89
CA ARG A 94 11.22 17.79 6.89
C ARG A 94 12.46 18.32 7.59
N GLU A 95 12.77 17.83 8.78
CA GLU A 95 13.98 18.23 9.53
C GLU A 95 15.27 17.96 8.74
N LEU A 96 15.37 16.78 8.11
CA LEU A 96 16.53 16.44 7.29
C LEU A 96 16.63 17.32 6.04
N LYS A 97 15.52 17.70 5.42
CA LYS A 97 15.47 18.63 4.28
C LYS A 97 15.87 20.04 4.70
N ASP A 98 15.41 20.52 5.85
CA ASP A 98 15.80 21.82 6.40
C ASP A 98 17.30 21.84 6.70
N ARG A 99 17.84 20.78 7.30
CA ARG A 99 19.28 20.64 7.53
C ARG A 99 20.08 20.60 6.23
N LEU A 100 19.61 19.86 5.23
CA LEU A 100 20.24 19.78 3.91
C LEU A 100 20.32 21.17 3.26
N PHE A 101 19.25 21.96 3.35
CA PHE A 101 19.22 23.33 2.83
C PHE A 101 20.32 24.21 3.44
N TRP A 102 20.51 24.13 4.77
CA TRP A 102 21.56 24.90 5.45
C TRP A 102 22.98 24.41 5.15
N GLU A 103 23.17 23.11 4.90
CA GLU A 103 24.48 22.54 4.52
C GLU A 103 24.87 22.82 3.06
N GLU A 104 23.88 23.12 2.19
CA GLU A 104 24.10 23.48 0.78
C GLU A 104 24.27 24.99 0.56
N LYS A 105 23.99 25.81 1.56
CA LYS A 105 24.10 27.27 1.54
C LYS A 105 25.46 27.75 2.03
#